data_AF-A0A2N9EKI2-F1
#
_entry.id   AF-A0A2N9EKI2-F1
#
_cell.length_a   1.000
_cell.length_b   1.000
_cell.length_c   1.000
_cell.angle_alpha   90.00
_cell.angle_beta   90.00
_cell.angle_gamma   90.00
#
_symmetry.space_group_name_H-M   'P 1'
#
loop_
_entity.id
_entity.type
_entity.pdbx_description
1 polymer ?
#
loop_
_entity_poly.entity_id
_entity_poly.type
_entity_poly.pdbx_seq_one_letter_code
_entity_poly.pdbx_strand_id
1 'polypeptide(L)'
;MEVEVKLRLPNAIAHRHITTILTPFHVTTHHQENNFFDGSSNELSSHRAILHLRFADTNPRYVITLKVKAVVVDGVSHVEEDEGVLDAAIGRECLVELANPRPTTTPRSANPSSRDMENRGERGEQKRKMK
;
A
#
# COMPACT_ATOMS: atom_id res chain seq x y z
N MET A 1 -5.48 5.18 17.53
CA MET A 1 -5.51 6.66 17.51
C MET A 1 -4.11 7.13 17.88
N GLU A 2 -3.44 7.79 16.96
CA GLU A 2 -2.12 8.41 17.18
C GLU A 2 -2.31 9.90 17.52
N VAL A 3 -1.52 10.40 18.47
CA VAL A 3 -1.50 11.81 18.88
C VAL A 3 -0.05 12.29 18.89
N GLU A 4 0.22 13.41 18.21
CA GLU A 4 1.58 13.90 17.96
C GLU A 4 1.66 15.42 18.13
N VAL A 5 2.80 15.95 18.60
CA VAL A 5 3.11 17.38 18.51
C VAL A 5 3.88 17.63 17.21
N LYS A 6 3.36 18.52 16.35
CA LYS A 6 3.94 18.90 15.06
C LYS A 6 4.33 20.37 15.06
N LEU A 7 5.64 20.63 15.00
CA LEU A 7 6.21 21.96 14.93
C LEU A 7 6.96 22.14 13.60
N ARG A 8 6.68 23.23 12.89
CA ARG A 8 7.42 23.60 11.69
C ARG A 8 8.65 24.43 12.07
N LEU A 9 9.83 23.96 11.67
CA LEU A 9 11.04 24.77 11.76
C LEU A 9 11.09 25.77 10.59
N PRO A 10 11.41 27.05 10.84
CA PRO A 10 11.30 28.09 9.82
C PRO A 10 12.32 27.97 8.70
N ASN A 11 13.50 27.41 8.96
CA ASN A 11 14.58 27.27 7.98
C ASN A 11 15.65 26.25 8.43
N ALA A 12 16.62 26.03 7.55
CA ALA A 12 17.74 25.11 7.79
C ALA A 12 18.68 25.56 8.93
N ILE A 13 18.78 26.86 9.23
CA ILE A 13 19.59 27.38 10.35
C ILE A 13 18.96 26.96 11.68
N ALA A 14 17.64 27.14 11.82
CA ALA A 14 16.89 26.70 13.00
C ALA A 14 16.95 25.18 13.18
N HIS A 15 16.84 24.41 12.08
CA HIS A 15 17.07 22.97 12.09
C HIS A 15 18.45 22.61 12.64
N ARG A 16 19.52 23.21 12.09
CA ARG A 16 20.89 22.96 12.55
C ARG A 16 21.04 23.26 14.04
N HIS A 17 20.57 24.42 14.51
CA HIS A 17 20.64 24.79 15.92
C HIS A 17 19.96 23.77 16.84
N ILE A 18 18.74 23.34 16.50
CA ILE A 18 18.00 22.35 17.28
C ILE A 18 18.74 21.00 17.29
N THR A 19 19.22 20.53 16.14
CA THR A 19 19.96 19.26 16.08
C THR A 19 21.25 19.31 16.90
N THR A 20 21.94 20.46 16.95
CA THR A 20 23.12 20.65 17.81
C THR A 20 22.74 20.60 19.29
N ILE A 21 21.67 21.29 19.71
CA ILE A 21 21.21 21.29 21.11
C ILE A 21 20.77 19.89 21.55
N LEU A 22 20.12 19.13 20.66
CA LEU A 22 19.60 17.80 20.97
C LEU A 22 20.63 16.67 20.84
N THR A 23 21.87 16.97 20.42
CA THR A 23 22.94 15.96 20.23
C THR A 23 23.14 15.04 21.45
N PRO A 24 23.14 15.53 22.71
CA PRO A 24 23.29 14.66 23.89
C PRO A 24 22.14 13.65 24.09
N PHE A 25 21.01 13.86 23.42
CA PHE A 25 19.80 13.03 23.51
C PHE A 25 19.56 12.21 22.24
N HIS A 26 20.54 12.15 21.33
CA HIS A 26 20.43 11.39 20.09
C HIS A 26 20.33 9.89 20.38
N VAL A 27 19.40 9.22 19.68
CA VAL A 27 19.19 7.76 19.79
C VAL A 27 19.62 7.09 18.49
N THR A 28 18.97 7.43 17.38
CA THR A 28 19.25 6.90 16.04
C THR A 28 18.88 7.92 14.96
N THR A 29 19.40 7.71 13.75
CA THR A 29 18.97 8.41 12.54
C THR A 29 18.56 7.37 11.51
N HIS A 30 17.37 7.53 10.93
CA HIS A 30 16.82 6.61 9.93
C HIS A 30 16.53 7.37 8.64
N HIS A 31 16.93 6.79 7.50
CA HIS A 31 16.50 7.24 6.18
C HIS A 31 15.16 6.60 5.82
N GLN A 32 14.16 7.44 5.53
CA GLN A 32 12.81 7.02 5.21
C GLN A 32 12.40 7.51 3.83
N GLU A 33 11.82 6.61 3.03
CA GLU A 33 11.20 6.95 1.75
C GLU A 33 9.71 6.62 1.82
N ASN A 34 8.86 7.64 1.63
CA ASN A 34 7.41 7.50 1.72
C ASN A 34 6.80 7.55 0.32
N ASN A 35 6.16 6.46 -0.09
CA ASN A 35 5.41 6.36 -1.34
C ASN A 35 3.91 6.40 -1.03
N PHE A 36 3.15 7.24 -1.73
CA PHE A 36 1.73 7.45 -1.46
C PHE A 36 0.87 6.85 -2.58
N PHE A 37 -0.28 6.32 -2.20
CA PHE A 37 -1.20 5.63 -3.08
C PHE A 37 -2.59 6.24 -2.94
N ASP A 38 -3.24 6.44 -4.07
CA ASP A 38 -4.65 6.80 -4.16
C ASP A 38 -5.23 6.13 -5.42
N GLY A 39 -6.55 6.04 -5.51
CA GLY A 39 -7.20 5.62 -6.74
C GLY A 39 -7.19 6.75 -7.78
N SER A 40 -7.49 6.39 -9.03
CA SER A 40 -7.46 7.34 -10.16
C SER A 40 -8.50 8.45 -10.04
N SER A 41 -9.49 8.29 -9.15
CA SER A 41 -10.54 9.27 -8.89
C SER A 41 -10.38 9.94 -7.52
N ASN A 42 -9.20 9.87 -6.89
CA ASN A 42 -8.91 10.45 -5.58
C ASN A 42 -9.78 9.86 -4.45
N GLU A 43 -10.09 8.57 -4.52
CA GLU A 43 -11.02 7.88 -3.64
C GLU A 43 -10.61 7.94 -2.16
N LEU A 44 -9.32 7.85 -1.85
CA LEU A 44 -8.83 7.95 -0.48
C LEU A 44 -8.81 9.41 -0.03
N SER A 45 -8.21 10.30 -0.82
CA SER A 45 -8.08 11.70 -0.43
C SER A 45 -9.44 12.40 -0.32
N SER A 46 -10.45 12.03 -1.11
CA SER A 46 -11.83 12.53 -0.97
C SER A 46 -12.46 12.18 0.38
N HIS A 47 -11.99 11.09 1.02
CA HIS A 47 -12.41 10.64 2.34
C HIS A 47 -11.45 11.04 3.45
N ARG A 48 -10.51 11.96 3.18
CA ARG A 48 -9.43 12.35 4.11
C ARG A 48 -8.63 11.12 4.60
N ALA A 49 -8.40 10.19 3.70
CA ALA A 49 -7.60 8.99 3.91
C ALA A 49 -6.29 9.09 3.10
N ILE A 50 -5.21 8.55 3.67
CA ILE A 50 -3.90 8.48 3.06
C ILE A 50 -3.38 7.06 3.26
N LEU A 51 -3.09 6.37 2.16
CA LEU A 51 -2.36 5.11 2.17
C LEU A 51 -0.92 5.39 1.75
N HIS A 52 0.05 5.02 2.58
CA HIS A 52 1.46 5.14 2.23
C HIS A 52 2.25 3.88 2.57
N LEU A 53 3.28 3.64 1.76
CA LEU A 53 4.27 2.59 1.95
C LEU A 53 5.60 3.26 2.27
N ARG A 54 6.10 3.02 3.48
CA ARG A 54 7.37 3.55 3.97
C ARG A 54 8.46 2.48 3.89
N PHE A 55 9.59 2.82 3.27
CA PHE A 55 10.84 2.08 3.38
C PHE A 55 11.72 2.70 4.46
N ALA A 56 12.41 1.86 5.25
CA ALA A 56 13.40 2.29 6.24
C ALA A 56 14.71 1.50 6.09
N ASP A 57 15.83 2.21 6.21
CA ASP A 57 17.20 1.72 5.95
C ASP A 57 17.74 0.68 6.95
N THR A 58 17.36 0.74 8.22
CA THR A 58 17.98 -0.08 9.28
C THR A 58 17.42 -1.50 9.42
N ASN A 59 16.34 -1.85 8.73
CA ASN A 59 15.77 -3.20 8.73
C ASN A 59 14.83 -3.31 7.53
N PRO A 60 15.18 -4.04 6.44
CA PRO A 60 14.46 -4.01 5.17
C PRO A 60 13.06 -4.59 5.33
N ARG A 61 12.14 -3.74 5.77
CA ARG A 61 10.72 -4.00 5.98
C ARG A 61 10.01 -2.77 5.45
N TYR A 62 9.04 -3.00 4.59
CA TYR A 62 8.12 -1.93 4.26
C TYR A 62 7.06 -1.86 5.36
N VAL A 63 6.67 -0.66 5.73
CA VAL A 63 5.50 -0.44 6.57
C VAL A 63 4.43 0.15 5.68
N ILE A 64 3.29 -0.54 5.60
CA ILE A 64 2.09 -0.01 4.96
C ILE A 64 1.23 0.63 6.05
N THR A 65 0.80 1.86 5.79
CA THR A 65 0.08 2.65 6.78
C THR A 65 -1.13 3.29 6.14
N LEU A 66 -2.30 3.08 6.74
CA LEU A 66 -3.52 3.80 6.42
C LEU A 66 -3.79 4.81 7.53
N LYS A 67 -3.76 6.10 7.19
CA LYS A 67 -4.16 7.21 8.07
C LYS A 67 -5.48 7.79 7.60
N VAL A 68 -6.45 7.97 8.49
CA VAL A 68 -7.76 8.57 8.16
C VAL A 68 -8.16 9.67 9.14
N LYS A 69 -8.98 10.61 8.66
CA LYS A 69 -9.57 11.72 9.44
C LYS A 69 -8.54 12.57 10.20
N ALA A 70 -7.31 12.67 9.68
CA ALA A 70 -6.24 13.43 10.33
C ALA A 70 -6.66 14.89 10.54
N VAL A 71 -6.48 15.40 11.77
CA VAL A 71 -6.74 16.79 12.15
C VAL A 71 -5.51 17.34 12.86
N VAL A 72 -5.09 18.55 12.52
CA VAL A 72 -4.03 19.27 13.25
C VAL A 72 -4.59 20.61 13.70
N VAL A 73 -4.63 20.83 15.01
CA VAL A 73 -5.06 22.09 15.64
C VAL A 73 -3.99 22.51 16.65
N ASP A 74 -3.56 23.77 16.58
CA ASP A 74 -2.58 24.37 17.50
C ASP A 74 -1.31 23.53 17.69
N GLY A 75 -0.83 22.90 16.61
CA GLY A 75 0.36 22.07 16.61
C GLY A 75 0.15 20.65 17.16
N VAL A 76 -1.07 20.24 17.49
CA VAL A 76 -1.39 18.89 17.95
C VAL A 76 -2.16 18.13 16.86
N SER A 77 -1.57 17.03 16.41
CA SER A 77 -2.11 16.12 15.40
C SER A 77 -2.88 14.98 16.07
N HIS A 78 -4.09 14.70 15.59
CA HIS A 78 -4.87 13.51 15.94
C HIS A 78 -5.23 12.74 14.67
N VAL A 79 -4.97 11.44 14.66
CA VAL A 79 -5.23 10.60 13.48
C VAL A 79 -5.67 9.19 13.87
N GLU A 80 -6.63 8.64 13.13
CA GLU A 80 -6.94 7.21 13.15
C GLU A 80 -5.95 6.53 12.20
N GLU A 81 -5.17 5.58 12.72
CA GLU A 81 -4.07 4.97 11.99
C GLU A 81 -4.01 3.47 12.26
N ASP A 82 -3.73 2.74 11.20
CA ASP A 82 -3.41 1.33 11.22
C ASP A 82 -2.13 1.09 10.41
N GLU A 83 -1.17 0.42 11.03
CA GLU A 83 0.15 0.13 10.44
C GLU A 83 0.38 -1.39 10.37
N GLY A 84 0.84 -1.86 9.23
CA GLY A 84 1.19 -3.25 8.99
C GLY A 84 2.61 -3.38 8.44
N VAL A 85 3.32 -4.43 8.85
CA VAL A 85 4.61 -4.80 8.24
C VAL A 85 4.35 -5.62 6.99
N LEU A 86 4.96 -5.21 5.89
CA LEU A 86 4.87 -5.89 4.60
C LEU A 86 6.22 -6.52 4.25
N ASP A 87 6.17 -7.68 3.60
CA ASP A 87 7.36 -8.33 3.05
C ASP A 87 8.05 -7.44 2.02
N ALA A 88 9.38 -7.49 2.01
CA ALA A 88 10.19 -6.62 1.18
C ALA A 88 10.01 -6.87 -0.33
N ALA A 89 9.74 -8.11 -0.75
CA ALA A 89 9.47 -8.41 -2.15
C ALA A 89 8.12 -7.83 -2.59
N ILE A 90 7.08 -7.99 -1.76
CA ILE A 90 5.74 -7.47 -2.04
C ILE A 90 5.77 -5.93 -2.11
N GLY A 91 6.41 -5.27 -1.13
CA GLY A 91 6.51 -3.81 -1.13
C GLY A 91 7.18 -3.24 -2.38
N ARG A 92 8.22 -3.91 -2.89
CA ARG A 92 8.87 -3.53 -4.16
C ARG A 92 7.96 -3.77 -5.37
N GLU A 93 7.27 -4.90 -5.43
CA GLU A 93 6.35 -5.22 -6.53
C GLU A 93 5.23 -4.18 -6.63
N CYS A 94 4.65 -3.76 -5.50
CA CYS A 94 3.65 -2.70 -5.45
C CYS A 94 4.14 -1.37 -6.08
N LEU A 95 5.42 -1.03 -5.91
CA LEU A 95 5.99 0.19 -6.50
C LEU A 95 6.22 0.05 -8.02
N VAL A 96 6.61 -1.14 -8.48
CA VAL A 96 6.88 -1.41 -9.90
C VAL A 96 5.60 -1.51 -10.72
N GLU A 97 4.55 -2.16 -10.19
CA GLU A 97 3.29 -2.34 -10.90
C GLU A 97 2.57 -1.00 -11.16
N LEU A 98 2.74 -0.01 -10.28
CA LEU A 98 2.23 1.35 -10.49
C LEU A 98 2.93 2.08 -11.64
N ALA A 99 4.23 1.86 -11.81
CA ALA A 99 4.97 2.45 -12.91
C ALA A 99 4.61 1.82 -14.27
N ASN A 100 4.14 0.57 -14.26
CA ASN A 100 3.76 -0.20 -15.44
C ASN A 100 2.47 -0.98 -15.20
N PRO A 101 1.30 -0.31 -15.19
CA PRO A 101 0.04 -0.97 -14.92
C PRO A 101 -0.19 -2.05 -15.98
N ARG A 102 -0.29 -3.31 -15.54
CA ARG A 102 -0.69 -4.39 -16.46
C ARG A 102 -2.10 -4.06 -16.96
N PRO A 103 -2.40 -4.25 -18.25
CA PRO A 103 -3.77 -4.11 -18.72
C PRO A 103 -4.65 -5.06 -17.89
N THR A 104 -5.60 -4.49 -17.14
CA THR A 104 -6.57 -5.24 -16.35
C THR A 104 -7.30 -6.21 -17.28
N THR A 105 -6.91 -7.48 -17.24
CA THR A 105 -7.73 -8.55 -17.78
C THR A 105 -8.97 -8.62 -16.90
N THR A 106 -10.11 -8.34 -17.51
CA THR A 106 -11.45 -8.47 -16.93
C THR A 106 -11.52 -9.73 -16.07
N PRO A 107 -12.04 -9.68 -14.82
CA PRO A 107 -12.23 -10.90 -14.04
C PRO A 107 -13.10 -11.84 -14.86
N ARG A 108 -12.59 -13.05 -15.09
CA ARG A 108 -13.30 -14.13 -15.76
C ARG A 108 -14.60 -14.36 -14.99
N SER A 109 -15.72 -13.89 -15.57
CA SER A 109 -17.07 -14.17 -15.07
C SER A 109 -17.18 -15.66 -14.77
N ALA A 110 -17.40 -16.00 -13.50
CA ALA A 110 -17.51 -17.37 -13.02
C ALA A 110 -18.88 -18.00 -13.33
N ASN A 111 -19.49 -17.63 -14.46
CA ASN A 111 -20.73 -18.25 -14.93
C ASN A 111 -20.45 -18.99 -16.25
N PRO A 112 -20.36 -20.33 -16.24
CA PRO A 112 -20.37 -21.09 -17.48
C PRO A 112 -21.72 -20.90 -18.17
N SER A 113 -21.68 -20.49 -19.44
CA SER A 113 -22.90 -20.37 -20.25
C SER A 113 -23.46 -21.77 -20.54
N SER A 114 -24.78 -21.89 -20.63
CA SER A 114 -25.51 -23.15 -20.86
C SER A 114 -25.12 -23.90 -22.16
N ARG A 115 -24.28 -23.32 -23.02
CA ARG A 115 -23.85 -23.92 -24.29
C ARG A 115 -22.73 -24.96 -24.16
N ASP A 116 -22.04 -25.03 -23.01
CA ASP A 116 -20.90 -25.94 -22.84
C ASP A 116 -21.29 -27.38 -22.42
N MET A 117 -22.58 -27.66 -22.17
CA MET A 117 -23.05 -29.00 -21.81
C MET A 117 -23.45 -29.88 -23.00
N GLU A 118 -23.62 -29.32 -24.20
CA GLU A 118 -24.15 -30.09 -25.35
C GLU A 118 -23.06 -30.91 -26.08
N ASN A 119 -21.77 -30.67 -25.82
CA ASN A 119 -20.66 -31.32 -26.54
C ASN A 119 -19.91 -32.42 -25.78
N ARG A 120 -20.44 -32.90 -24.63
CA ARG A 120 -19.86 -34.04 -23.88
C ARG A 120 -20.57 -35.38 -24.12
N GLY A 121 -21.61 -35.43 -24.96
CA GLY A 121 -22.44 -36.62 -25.17
C GLY A 121 -21.94 -37.64 -26.19
N GLU A 122 -21.05 -37.29 -27.13
CA GLU A 122 -20.74 -38.15 -28.29
C GLU A 122 -19.27 -38.56 -28.35
N ARG A 123 -18.80 -39.33 -27.36
CA ARG A 123 -17.52 -40.05 -27.50
C ARG A 123 -17.44 -41.27 -26.57
N GLY A 124 -18.41 -42.18 -26.69
CA GLY A 124 -18.53 -43.29 -25.75
C GLY A 124 -19.28 -44.52 -26.23
N GLU A 125 -19.39 -44.80 -27.53
CA GLU A 125 -20.03 -46.05 -27.95
C GLU A 125 -19.50 -46.59 -29.30
N GLN A 126 -18.29 -47.12 -29.31
CA GLN A 126 -17.83 -48.01 -30.37
C GLN A 126 -16.57 -48.77 -29.93
N LYS A 127 -16.74 -49.83 -29.13
CA LYS A 127 -15.75 -50.92 -29.01
C LYS A 127 -16.27 -52.11 -28.20
N ARG A 128 -17.40 -52.72 -28.61
CA ARG A 128 -17.71 -54.14 -28.30
C ARG A 128 -18.58 -54.73 -29.40
N LYS A 129 -17.96 -55.37 -30.39
CA LYS A 129 -18.44 -56.52 -31.18
C LYS A 129 -17.47 -56.73 -32.35
N MET A 130 -16.59 -57.73 -32.24
CA MET A 130 -16.56 -58.84 -33.20
C MET A 130 -15.47 -59.86 -32.78
N LYS A 131 -15.95 -61.09 -32.59
CA LYS A 131 -15.29 -62.39 -32.81
C LYS A 131 -14.05 -62.77 -31.98
#